data_AF-A0A392U8U8-F1
#
_entry.id   AF-A0A392U8U8-F1
#
_cell.length_a   1.000
_cell.length_b   1.000
_cell.length_c   1.000
_cell.angle_alpha   90.00
_cell.angle_beta   90.00
_cell.angle_gamma   90.00
#
_symmetry.space_group_name_H-M   'P 1'
#
loop_
_entity.id
_entity.type
_entity.pdbx_description
1 polymer ?
#
loop_
_entity_poly.entity_id
_entity_poly.type
_entity_poly.pdbx_seq_one_letter_code
_entity_poly.pdbx_strand_id
1 'polypeptide(L)' 'MLALKDWHTAHTQNLPSRIESLKDRLTAFDEKGGEVDLSEAELEELRGVTSDIHSLSRMNANICWQQSR' A
#
# COMPACT_ATOMS: atom_id res chain seq x y z
N MET A 1 8.09 -22.08 -16.59
CA MET A 1 6.73 -21.49 -16.51
C MET A 1 6.22 -21.36 -15.07
N LEU A 2 6.62 -22.23 -14.11
CA LEU A 2 6.27 -22.07 -12.69
C LEU A 2 6.85 -20.78 -12.07
N ALA A 3 8.12 -20.45 -12.31
CA ALA A 3 8.79 -19.32 -11.65
C ALA A 3 8.13 -17.94 -11.89
N LEU A 4 7.56 -17.68 -13.07
CA LEU A 4 6.87 -16.41 -13.35
C LEU A 4 5.51 -16.35 -12.63
N LYS A 5 4.82 -17.49 -12.57
CA LYS A 5 3.52 -17.61 -11.92
C LYS A 5 3.67 -17.54 -10.40
N ASP A 6 4.74 -18.13 -9.86
CA ASP A 6 5.11 -18.06 -8.44
C ASP A 6 5.64 -16.68 -8.06
N TRP A 7 6.43 -16.03 -8.91
CA TRP A 7 6.84 -14.63 -8.71
C TRP A 7 5.63 -13.70 -8.72
N HIS A 8 4.72 -13.84 -9.70
CA HIS A 8 3.52 -13.03 -9.79
C HIS A 8 2.61 -13.26 -8.57
N THR A 9 2.48 -14.52 -8.13
CA THR A 9 1.70 -14.91 -6.94
C THR A 9 2.35 -14.38 -5.66
N ALA A 10 3.66 -14.50 -5.46
CA ALA A 10 4.36 -13.94 -4.30
C ALA A 10 4.31 -12.40 -4.29
N HIS A 11 4.41 -11.77 -5.46
CA HIS A 11 4.33 -10.32 -5.63
C HIS A 11 2.92 -9.77 -5.35
N THR A 12 1.86 -10.55 -5.64
CA THR A 12 0.47 -10.18 -5.34
C THR A 12 -0.03 -10.65 -3.97
N GLN A 13 0.47 -11.76 -3.43
CA GLN A 13 0.14 -12.26 -2.09
C GLN A 13 0.65 -11.35 -0.97
N ASN A 14 1.66 -10.52 -1.25
CA ASN A 14 2.16 -9.53 -0.31
C ASN A 14 1.38 -8.18 -0.37
N LEU A 15 0.37 -8.04 -1.25
CA LEU A 15 -0.40 -6.80 -1.35
C LEU A 15 -1.11 -6.42 -0.04
N PRO A 16 -1.81 -7.33 0.67
CA PRO A 16 -2.41 -7.00 1.96
C PRO A 16 -1.36 -6.50 2.98
N SER A 17 -0.22 -7.19 3.10
CA SER A 17 0.85 -6.80 4.01
C SER A 17 1.52 -5.48 3.62
N ARG A 18 1.65 -5.18 2.33
CA ARG A 18 2.16 -3.87 1.85
C ARG A 18 1.17 -2.77 2.16
N ILE A 19 -0.12 -3.00 1.97
CA ILE A 19 -1.17 -2.04 2.31
C ILE A 19 -1.15 -1.77 3.82
N GLU A 20 -1.00 -2.81 4.65
CA GLU A 20 -0.86 -2.69 6.11
C GLU A 20 0.38 -1.87 6.49
N SER A 21 1.55 -2.21 5.97
CA SER A 21 2.78 -1.45 6.24
C SER A 21 2.70 0.01 5.79
N LEU A 22 2.02 0.30 4.68
CA LEU A 22 1.80 1.68 4.24
C LEU A 22 0.78 2.41 5.13
N LYS A 23 -0.24 1.72 5.66
CA LYS A 23 -1.16 2.28 6.65
C LYS A 23 -0.43 2.62 7.94
N ASP A 24 0.49 1.78 8.40
CA ASP A 24 1.31 2.07 9.58
C ASP A 24 2.15 3.35 9.38
N ARG A 25 2.74 3.51 8.19
CA ARG A 25 3.46 4.74 7.81
C ARG A 25 2.53 5.96 7.77
N LEU A 26 1.30 5.79 7.28
CA LEU A 26 0.31 6.87 7.25
C LEU A 26 -0.09 7.29 8.67
N THR A 27 -0.31 6.32 9.58
CA THR A 27 -0.57 6.59 11.01
C THR A 27 0.58 7.37 11.65
N ALA A 28 1.83 7.02 11.34
CA ALA A 28 2.99 7.76 11.84
C ALA A 28 3.02 9.23 11.36
N PHE A 29 2.60 9.50 10.13
CA PHE A 29 2.44 10.87 9.63
C PHE A 29 1.26 11.60 10.28
N ASP A 30 0.15 10.92 10.55
CA ASP A 30 -1.02 11.50 11.24
C ASP A 30 -0.65 11.90 12.68
N GLU A 31 0.04 11.03 13.41
CA GLU A 31 0.56 11.31 14.75
C GLU A 31 1.52 12.50 14.73
N LYS A 32 2.48 12.49 13.80
CA LYS A 32 3.45 13.58 13.66
C LYS A 32 2.78 14.90 13.29
N GLY A 33 1.86 14.90 12.32
CA GLY A 33 1.11 16.08 11.89
C GLY A 33 0.20 16.66 12.97
N GLY A 34 -0.19 15.85 13.96
CA GLY A 34 -0.91 16.30 15.16
C GLY A 34 -0.01 17.00 16.19
N GLU A 35 1.29 16.69 16.20
CA GLU A 35 2.27 17.29 17.13
C GLU A 35 3.03 18.48 16.51
N VAL A 36 3.37 18.41 15.23
CA VAL A 36 4.20 19.37 14.51
C VAL A 36 3.84 19.42 13.03
N ASP A 37 3.99 20.60 12.42
CA ASP A 37 3.81 20.75 10.98
C ASP A 37 4.76 19.85 10.20
N LEU A 38 4.21 19.06 9.28
CA LEU A 38 4.99 18.22 8.37
C LEU A 38 5.80 19.09 7.40
N SER A 39 7.04 18.71 7.17
CA SER A 39 7.86 19.35 6.14
C SER A 39 7.33 19.04 4.72
N GLU A 40 7.70 19.86 3.74
CA GLU A 40 7.29 19.64 2.34
C GLU A 40 7.70 18.24 1.82
N ALA A 41 8.88 17.76 2.21
CA ALA A 41 9.35 16.42 1.84
C ALA A 41 8.46 15.31 2.42
N GLU A 42 7.98 15.50 3.65
CA GLU A 42 7.09 14.55 4.34
C GLU A 42 5.68 14.60 3.78
N LEU A 43 5.19 15.78 3.38
CA LEU A 43 3.92 15.92 2.67
C LEU A 43 3.97 15.23 1.30
N GLU A 44 5.08 15.33 0.58
CA GLU A 44 5.26 14.62 -0.69
C GLU A 44 5.30 13.11 -0.47
N GLU A 45 5.99 12.63 0.57
CA GLU A 45 5.99 11.22 0.96
C GLU A 45 4.59 10.73 1.34
N LEU A 46 3.85 11.50 2.15
CA LEU A 46 2.47 11.21 2.54
C LEU A 46 1.55 11.09 1.31
N ARG A 47 1.66 11.99 0.33
CA ARG A 47 0.93 11.91 -0.94
C ARG A 47 1.27 10.64 -1.71
N GLY A 48 2.57 10.28 -1.76
CA GLY A 48 3.04 9.04 -2.36
C GLY A 48 2.46 7.80 -1.70
N VAL A 49 2.57 7.70 -0.37
CA VAL A 49 2.03 6.60 0.44
C VAL A 49 0.51 6.46 0.24
N THR A 50 -0.21 7.58 0.24
CA THR A 50 -1.67 7.60 0.01
C THR A 50 -2.03 7.09 -1.38
N SER A 51 -1.32 7.55 -2.42
CA SER A 51 -1.50 7.09 -3.80
C SER A 51 -1.25 5.58 -3.93
N ASP A 52 -0.18 5.08 -3.31
CA ASP A 52 0.18 3.67 -3.30
C ASP A 52 -0.90 2.82 -2.61
N ILE A 53 -1.38 3.23 -1.43
CA ILE A 53 -2.47 2.54 -0.71
C ILE A 53 -3.71 2.44 -1.62
N HIS A 54 -4.11 3.54 -2.27
CA HIS A 54 -5.26 3.53 -3.17
C HIS A 54 -5.06 2.59 -4.35
N SER A 55 -3.90 2.64 -5.00
CA SER A 55 -3.59 1.81 -6.17
C SER A 55 -3.57 0.32 -5.80
N LEU A 56 -2.86 -0.03 -4.72
CA LEU A 56 -2.73 -1.40 -4.24
C LEU A 56 -4.07 -1.94 -3.72
N SER A 57 -4.87 -1.13 -3.03
CA SER A 57 -6.20 -1.56 -2.56
C SER A 57 -7.15 -1.86 -3.72
N ARG A 58 -7.12 -1.07 -4.80
CA ARG A 58 -7.89 -1.36 -6.02
C ARG A 58 -7.45 -2.67 -6.66
N MET A 59 -6.14 -2.90 -6.76
CA MET A 59 -5.59 -4.14 -7.31
C MET A 59 -5.98 -5.35 -6.45
N ASN A 60 -5.85 -5.23 -5.13
CA ASN A 60 -6.22 -6.29 -4.19
C ASN A 60 -7.71 -6.64 -4.31
N ALA A 61 -8.60 -5.64 -4.34
CA ALA A 61 -10.02 -5.86 -4.54
C ALA A 61 -10.30 -6.59 -5.87
N ASN A 62 -9.68 -6.16 -6.97
CA ASN A 62 -9.85 -6.81 -8.27
C ASN A 62 -9.45 -8.29 -8.24
N ILE A 63 -8.30 -8.61 -7.63
CA ILE A 63 -7.83 -9.99 -7.49
C ILE A 63 -8.80 -10.82 -6.65
N CYS A 64 -9.27 -10.30 -5.51
CA CYS A 64 -10.28 -10.99 -4.69
C CYS A 64 -11.54 -11.32 -5.50
N TRP A 65 -12.06 -10.36 -6.27
CA TRP A 65 -13.22 -10.58 -7.13
C TRP A 65 -12.98 -11.63 -8.22
N GLN A 66 -11.79 -11.69 -8.82
CA GLN A 66 -11.44 -12.71 -9.81
C GLN A 66 -11.34 -14.11 -9.20
N GLN A 67 -10.84 -14.23 -7.96
CA GLN A 67 -10.68 -15.52 -7.28
C GLN A 67 -11.98 -16.09 -6.73
N SER A 68 -13.00 -15.25 -6.52
CA SER A 68 -14.34 -15.69 -6.09
C SER A 68 -15.24 -16.16 -7.25
N ARG A 69 -14.75 -16.17 -8.49
CA ARG A 69 -15.46 -16.67 -9.68
C ARG A 69 -14.86 -17.98 -10.18
#